data_AF-A0A1Y3BVV6-F1
#
_entry.id   AF-A0A1Y3BVV6-F1
#
_cell.length_a   1.000
_cell.length_b   1.000
_cell.length_c   1.000
_cell.angle_alpha   90.00
_cell.angle_beta   90.00
_cell.angle_gamma   90.00
#
_symmetry.space_group_name_H-M   'P 1'
#
loop_
_entity.id
_entity.type
_entity.pdbx_description
1 polymer ?
#
loop_
_entity_poly.entity_id
_entity_poly.type
_entity_poly.pdbx_seq_one_letter_code
_entity_poly.pdbx_strand_id
1 'polypeptide(L)'
;TIGPRPLRPFSHWAARIVNLFLLITQIGFCCVYSLFVAENISKFVSELTPEEYHYKPNIYLVFFIPMFIVLSFVKSLKHLSLASSMANLLQTVGLLIVMINLVQDLPHPDQVTQVGSFATYPLFLGTAVYAFEGIGLILPLQKEMKTPESLQGNVGVLNISMSLVACINLAIGFFGYLKYGDNVKGSITLNLPAEPLYQSCKVIFACAIFLSYSIQFYVPVTILWPWVCKKFNLKEGAKKTNTIEYFFRAGLVIFTSKFKFTMIITDF
;
A
#
# COMPACT_ATOMS: atom_id res chain seq x y z
N THR A 1 24.51 -19.98 -2.63
CA THR A 1 24.98 -21.35 -2.96
C THR A 1 24.15 -22.46 -2.32
N ILE A 2 22.91 -22.18 -1.91
CA ILE A 2 21.97 -23.18 -1.36
C ILE A 2 20.89 -23.40 -2.43
N GLY A 3 20.77 -24.63 -2.94
CA GLY A 3 19.84 -25.00 -4.02
C GLY A 3 20.32 -26.22 -4.83
N PRO A 4 19.40 -26.96 -5.48
CA PRO A 4 19.72 -28.16 -6.26
C PRO A 4 20.74 -27.84 -7.36
N ARG A 5 21.77 -28.69 -7.49
CA ARG A 5 22.93 -28.50 -8.39
C ARG A 5 22.58 -28.06 -9.82
N PRO A 6 21.55 -28.60 -10.51
CA PRO A 6 21.24 -28.19 -11.90
C PRO A 6 20.66 -26.77 -12.02
N LEU A 7 20.07 -26.21 -10.95
CA LEU A 7 19.41 -24.89 -10.99
C LEU A 7 20.29 -23.74 -10.52
N ARG A 8 21.48 -24.04 -9.97
CA ARG A 8 22.47 -23.03 -9.54
C ARG A 8 22.88 -22.01 -10.61
N PRO A 9 23.09 -22.36 -11.90
CA PRO A 9 23.45 -21.36 -12.90
C PRO A 9 22.34 -20.33 -13.17
N PHE A 10 21.07 -20.70 -12.95
CA PHE A 10 19.93 -19.79 -13.11
C PHE A 10 19.72 -18.84 -11.93
N SER A 11 20.42 -19.05 -10.80
CA SER A 11 20.22 -18.26 -9.57
C SER A 11 20.43 -16.76 -9.77
N HIS A 12 21.40 -16.35 -10.59
CA HIS A 12 21.65 -14.94 -10.88
C HIS A 12 20.52 -14.29 -11.68
N TRP A 13 19.95 -15.02 -12.65
CA TRP A 13 18.80 -14.55 -13.44
C TRP A 13 17.53 -14.49 -12.60
N ALA A 14 17.28 -15.54 -11.80
CA ALA A 14 16.15 -15.58 -10.88
C ALA A 14 16.18 -14.40 -9.89
N ALA A 15 17.34 -14.11 -9.29
CA ALA A 15 17.49 -12.96 -8.39
C ALA A 15 17.20 -11.62 -9.08
N ARG A 16 17.65 -11.43 -10.33
CA ARG A 16 17.35 -10.21 -11.10
C ARG A 16 15.86 -10.08 -11.40
N ILE A 17 15.21 -11.17 -11.79
CA ILE A 17 13.78 -11.21 -12.10
C ILE A 17 12.95 -10.91 -10.85
N VAL A 18 13.27 -11.54 -9.71
CA VAL A 18 12.59 -11.28 -8.44
C VAL A 18 12.75 -9.82 -8.03
N ASN A 19 13.96 -9.25 -8.11
CA ASN A 19 14.17 -7.84 -7.80
C ASN A 19 13.40 -6.92 -8.75
N LEU A 20 13.31 -7.25 -10.04
CA LEU A 20 12.53 -6.48 -11.00
C LEU A 20 11.03 -6.49 -10.65
N PHE A 21 10.47 -7.67 -10.36
CA PHE A 21 9.06 -7.78 -9.96
C PHE A 21 8.79 -7.08 -8.62
N LEU A 22 9.66 -7.25 -7.63
CA LEU A 22 9.56 -6.51 -6.37
C LEU A 22 9.56 -4.99 -6.62
N LEU A 23 10.44 -4.49 -7.49
CA LEU A 23 10.47 -3.06 -7.84
C LEU A 23 9.17 -2.60 -8.49
N ILE A 24 8.68 -3.32 -9.49
CA ILE A 24 7.43 -3.00 -10.19
C ILE A 24 6.27 -2.95 -9.20
N THR A 25 6.15 -3.98 -8.37
CA THR A 25 5.08 -4.10 -7.38
C THR A 25 5.14 -2.99 -6.33
N GLN A 26 6.32 -2.67 -5.80
CA GLN A 26 6.48 -1.62 -4.79
C GLN A 26 6.25 -0.20 -5.34
N ILE A 27 6.67 0.07 -6.58
CA ILE A 27 6.32 1.30 -7.30
C ILE A 27 4.80 1.39 -7.44
N GLY A 28 4.15 0.28 -7.82
CA GLY A 28 2.69 0.16 -7.88
C GLY A 28 2.00 0.52 -6.56
N PHE A 29 2.51 0.06 -5.42
CA PHE A 29 1.94 0.41 -4.11
C PHE A 29 2.06 1.88 -3.79
N CYS A 30 3.21 2.49 -4.08
CA CYS A 30 3.36 3.93 -3.90
C CYS A 30 2.31 4.71 -4.72
N CYS A 31 1.98 4.23 -5.93
CA CYS A 31 0.91 4.81 -6.74
C CYS A 31 -0.48 4.61 -6.11
N VAL A 32 -0.80 3.39 -5.66
CA VAL A 32 -2.11 3.09 -5.03
C VAL A 32 -2.30 3.87 -3.74
N TYR A 33 -1.27 3.99 -2.90
CA TYR A 33 -1.33 4.72 -1.63
C TYR A 33 -1.59 6.21 -1.85
N SER A 34 -0.85 6.85 -2.76
CA SER A 34 -1.03 8.28 -3.06
C SER A 34 -2.40 8.58 -3.66
N LEU A 35 -2.89 7.71 -4.54
CA LEU A 35 -4.25 7.80 -5.06
C LEU A 35 -5.29 7.63 -3.96
N PHE A 36 -5.16 6.60 -3.13
CA PHE A 36 -6.14 6.31 -2.09
C PHE A 36 -6.33 7.52 -1.18
N VAL A 37 -5.22 8.16 -0.77
CA VAL A 37 -5.25 9.40 0.01
C VAL A 37 -6.00 10.50 -0.76
N ALA A 38 -5.67 10.72 -2.03
CA ALA A 38 -6.31 11.74 -2.85
C ALA A 38 -7.82 11.50 -3.04
N GLU A 39 -8.25 10.26 -3.29
CA GLU A 39 -9.65 9.89 -3.49
C GLU A 39 -10.48 10.02 -2.20
N ASN A 40 -9.95 9.55 -1.07
CA ASN A 40 -10.67 9.62 0.20
C ASN A 40 -10.80 11.06 0.70
N ILE A 41 -9.75 11.88 0.56
CA ILE A 41 -9.82 13.31 0.91
C ILE A 41 -10.72 14.07 -0.06
N SER A 42 -10.64 13.80 -1.37
CA SER A 42 -11.54 14.39 -2.37
C SER A 42 -13.00 14.09 -2.03
N LYS A 43 -13.34 12.84 -1.73
CA LYS A 43 -14.70 12.45 -1.34
C LYS A 43 -15.15 13.05 -0.02
N PHE A 44 -14.25 13.16 0.96
CA PHE A 44 -14.56 13.82 2.22
C PHE A 44 -14.88 15.31 2.03
N VAL A 45 -14.07 16.03 1.24
CA VAL A 45 -14.31 17.45 0.96
C VAL A 45 -15.58 17.66 0.15
N SER A 46 -15.84 16.83 -0.86
CA SER A 46 -17.07 16.90 -1.66
C SER A 46 -18.34 16.71 -0.81
N GLU A 47 -18.28 15.97 0.29
CA GLU A 47 -19.44 15.82 1.18
C GLU A 47 -19.69 17.07 2.04
N LEU A 48 -18.63 17.80 2.39
CA LEU A 48 -18.69 18.93 3.31
C LEU A 48 -18.88 20.28 2.60
N THR A 49 -18.68 20.32 1.28
CA THR A 49 -18.63 21.57 0.51
C THR A 49 -19.66 21.59 -0.62
N PRO A 50 -20.17 22.78 -0.99
CA PRO A 50 -20.99 22.95 -2.18
C PRO A 50 -20.31 22.45 -3.46
N GLU A 51 -21.10 22.09 -4.47
CA GLU A 51 -20.62 21.50 -5.74
C GLU A 51 -19.52 22.32 -6.43
N GLU A 52 -19.50 23.64 -6.23
CA GLU A 52 -18.49 24.56 -6.77
C GLU A 52 -17.05 24.20 -6.33
N TYR A 53 -16.89 23.51 -5.20
CA TYR A 53 -15.59 23.10 -4.64
C TYR A 53 -15.27 21.62 -4.91
N HIS A 54 -16.06 20.94 -5.76
CA HIS A 54 -15.86 19.53 -6.07
C HIS A 54 -14.73 19.36 -7.10
N TYR A 55 -13.52 19.26 -6.59
CA TYR A 55 -12.34 19.00 -7.41
C TYR A 55 -12.14 17.50 -7.66
N LYS A 56 -11.64 17.16 -8.86
CA LYS A 56 -11.24 15.78 -9.20
C LYS A 56 -10.11 15.30 -8.26
N PRO A 57 -10.05 14.01 -7.92
CA PRO A 57 -8.98 13.43 -7.09
C PRO A 57 -7.56 13.78 -7.57
N ASN A 58 -7.37 14.00 -8.87
CA ASN A 58 -6.08 14.37 -9.46
C ASN A 58 -5.50 15.67 -8.88
N ILE A 59 -6.35 16.65 -8.54
CA ILE A 59 -5.92 17.93 -7.95
C ILE A 59 -5.40 17.69 -6.53
N TYR A 60 -6.12 16.88 -5.74
CA TYR A 60 -5.68 16.46 -4.41
C TYR A 60 -4.38 15.67 -4.47
N LEU A 61 -4.21 14.79 -5.46
CA LEU A 61 -2.96 14.05 -5.65
C LEU A 61 -1.78 15.02 -5.82
N VAL A 62 -1.89 16.00 -6.73
CA VAL A 62 -0.83 17.02 -6.94
C VAL A 62 -0.56 17.81 -5.66
N PHE A 63 -1.60 18.15 -4.90
CA PHE A 63 -1.47 18.83 -3.61
C PHE A 63 -0.71 18.00 -2.56
N PHE A 64 -0.91 16.69 -2.51
CA PHE A 64 -0.23 15.80 -1.55
C PHE A 64 1.18 15.35 -1.97
N ILE A 65 1.58 15.50 -3.25
CA ILE A 65 2.92 15.13 -3.73
C ILE A 65 4.05 15.75 -2.88
N PRO A 66 4.06 17.08 -2.59
CA PRO A 66 5.11 17.67 -1.76
C PRO A 66 5.20 17.03 -0.36
N MET A 67 4.05 16.66 0.22
CA MET A 67 4.01 15.99 1.51
C MET A 67 4.58 14.57 1.45
N PHE A 68 4.26 13.80 0.41
CA PHE A 68 4.88 12.49 0.17
C PHE A 68 6.39 12.58 -0.07
N ILE A 69 6.86 13.63 -0.75
CA ILE A 69 8.30 13.87 -0.93
C ILE A 69 8.99 14.08 0.42
N VAL A 70 8.42 14.91 1.31
CA VAL A 70 8.98 15.12 2.66
C VAL A 70 9.00 13.83 3.46
N LEU A 71 7.91 13.05 3.41
CA LEU A 71 7.85 11.72 4.05
C LEU A 71 8.90 10.74 3.50
N SER A 72 9.18 10.79 2.21
CA SER A 72 10.16 9.93 1.54
C SER A 72 11.59 10.15 2.03
N PHE A 73 11.88 11.29 2.66
CA PHE A 73 13.21 11.62 3.18
C PHE A 73 13.55 10.91 4.49
N VAL A 74 12.56 10.26 5.14
CA VAL A 74 12.81 9.45 6.33
C VAL A 74 13.52 8.16 5.93
N LYS A 75 14.77 8.00 6.40
CA LYS A 75 15.63 6.85 6.04
C LYS A 75 15.62 5.72 7.06
N SER A 76 15.16 5.97 8.28
CA SER A 76 15.29 5.04 9.40
C SER A 76 13.99 4.28 9.68
N LEU A 77 14.02 2.95 9.59
CA LEU A 77 12.90 2.09 9.96
C LEU A 77 12.46 2.27 11.42
N LYS A 78 13.37 2.62 12.33
CA LYS A 78 13.04 2.89 13.74
C LYS A 78 12.19 4.15 13.94
N HIS A 79 12.43 5.20 13.16
CA HIS A 79 11.57 6.39 13.20
C HIS A 79 10.23 6.11 12.49
N LEU A 80 10.26 5.31 11.44
CA LEU A 80 9.06 4.89 10.72
C LEU A 80 8.16 3.96 11.54
N SER A 81 8.73 3.13 12.43
CA SER A 81 7.95 2.17 13.21
C SER A 81 6.97 2.85 14.15
N LEU A 82 7.32 3.98 14.78
CA LEU A 82 6.39 4.73 15.63
C LEU A 82 5.23 5.33 14.84
N ALA A 83 5.54 5.99 13.71
CA ALA A 83 4.51 6.55 12.82
C ALA A 83 3.59 5.45 12.28
N SER A 84 4.16 4.29 11.93
CA SER A 84 3.42 3.12 11.47
C SER A 84 2.61 2.44 12.55
N SER A 85 3.07 2.39 13.81
CA SER A 85 2.24 1.91 14.92
C SER A 85 1.00 2.78 15.10
N MET A 86 1.14 4.10 15.00
CA MET A 86 0.00 5.02 15.02
C MET A 86 -0.91 4.82 13.81
N ALA A 87 -0.34 4.66 12.62
CA ALA A 87 -1.09 4.36 11.40
C ALA A 87 -1.88 3.05 11.51
N ASN A 88 -1.28 2.00 12.03
CA ASN A 88 -1.93 0.71 12.24
C ASN A 88 -3.06 0.81 13.28
N LEU A 89 -2.89 1.60 14.34
CA LEU A 89 -3.95 1.87 15.31
C LEU A 89 -5.13 2.59 14.65
N LEU A 90 -4.86 3.67 13.92
CA LEU A 90 -5.87 4.41 13.16
C LEU A 90 -6.59 3.49 12.16
N GLN A 91 -5.83 2.68 11.43
CA GLN A 91 -6.38 1.73 10.46
C GLN A 91 -7.25 0.69 11.14
N THR A 92 -6.83 0.17 12.31
CA THR A 92 -7.63 -0.79 13.10
C THR A 92 -8.96 -0.17 13.54
N VAL A 93 -8.94 1.07 14.06
CA VAL A 93 -10.18 1.78 14.45
C VAL A 93 -11.08 2.00 13.24
N GLY A 94 -10.52 2.48 12.12
CA GLY A 94 -11.26 2.65 10.88
C GLY A 94 -11.87 1.34 10.39
N LEU A 95 -11.16 0.23 10.51
CA LEU A 95 -11.61 -1.09 10.13
C LEU A 95 -12.79 -1.58 10.96
N LEU A 96 -12.75 -1.34 12.27
CA LEU A 96 -13.85 -1.68 13.17
C LEU A 96 -15.12 -0.91 12.80
N ILE A 97 -15.00 0.38 12.49
CA ILE A 97 -16.15 1.19 12.07
C ILE A 97 -16.69 0.72 10.72
N VAL A 98 -15.81 0.41 9.76
CA VAL A 98 -16.21 -0.20 8.48
C VAL A 98 -16.95 -1.51 8.73
N MET A 99 -16.42 -2.38 9.59
CA MET A 99 -17.07 -3.66 9.90
C MET A 99 -18.46 -3.49 10.52
N ILE A 100 -18.65 -2.53 11.42
CA ILE A 100 -19.96 -2.22 12.00
C ILE A 100 -20.96 -1.88 10.88
N ASN A 101 -20.57 -1.03 9.93
CA ASN A 101 -21.42 -0.75 8.77
C ASN A 101 -21.66 -1.99 7.91
N LEU A 102 -20.64 -2.81 7.68
CA LEU A 102 -20.75 -3.98 6.79
C LEU A 102 -21.72 -5.04 7.29
N VAL A 103 -21.88 -5.19 8.61
CA VAL A 103 -22.79 -6.20 9.20
C VAL A 103 -24.21 -5.68 9.43
N GLN A 104 -24.47 -4.40 9.18
CA GLN A 104 -25.79 -3.79 9.30
C GLN A 104 -26.54 -3.82 7.97
N ASP A 105 -27.85 -4.04 8.04
CA ASP A 105 -28.78 -4.02 6.90
C ASP A 105 -28.31 -4.89 5.72
N LEU A 106 -27.86 -6.10 6.04
CA LEU A 106 -27.38 -7.05 5.04
C LEU A 106 -28.55 -7.51 4.14
N PRO A 107 -28.39 -7.46 2.80
CA PRO A 107 -29.37 -8.05 1.90
C PRO A 107 -29.41 -9.57 2.06
N HIS A 108 -30.50 -10.19 1.61
CA HIS A 108 -30.59 -11.65 1.64
C HIS A 108 -29.51 -12.23 0.69
N PRO A 109 -28.73 -13.26 1.08
CA PRO A 109 -27.66 -13.80 0.25
C PRO A 109 -28.03 -14.23 -1.19
N ASP A 110 -29.31 -14.45 -1.47
CA ASP A 110 -29.81 -14.83 -2.79
C ASP A 110 -29.96 -13.63 -3.74
N GLN A 111 -29.87 -12.41 -3.20
CA GLN A 111 -29.93 -11.16 -3.97
C GLN A 111 -28.57 -10.74 -4.52
N VAL A 112 -27.49 -11.44 -4.14
CA VAL A 112 -26.12 -11.13 -4.55
C VAL A 112 -25.58 -12.27 -5.40
N THR A 113 -24.84 -11.94 -6.45
CA THR A 113 -24.21 -12.92 -7.35
C THR A 113 -23.25 -13.82 -6.57
N GLN A 114 -23.60 -15.09 -6.35
CA GLN A 114 -22.83 -16.01 -5.50
C GLN A 114 -21.53 -16.52 -6.14
N VAL A 115 -21.51 -16.62 -7.48
CA VAL A 115 -20.34 -17.08 -8.24
C VAL A 115 -20.01 -16.04 -9.29
N GLY A 116 -18.82 -15.44 -9.16
CA GLY A 116 -18.29 -14.49 -10.13
C GLY A 116 -17.95 -15.16 -11.47
N SER A 117 -17.91 -14.36 -12.54
CA SER A 117 -17.46 -14.83 -13.86
C SER A 117 -16.00 -15.30 -13.81
N PHE A 118 -15.67 -16.35 -14.55
CA PHE A 118 -14.29 -16.83 -14.68
C PHE A 118 -13.33 -15.73 -15.18
N ALA A 119 -13.86 -14.73 -15.91
CA ALA A 119 -13.09 -13.59 -16.38
C ALA A 119 -12.56 -12.68 -15.24
N THR A 120 -13.18 -12.69 -14.05
CA THR A 120 -12.74 -11.87 -12.91
C THR A 120 -11.75 -12.58 -11.99
N TYR A 121 -11.52 -13.89 -12.19
CA TYR A 121 -10.60 -14.68 -11.36
C TYR A 121 -9.15 -14.16 -11.37
N PRO A 122 -8.57 -13.73 -12.53
CA PRO A 122 -7.24 -13.13 -12.53
C PRO A 122 -7.15 -11.85 -11.70
N LEU A 123 -8.19 -11.01 -11.75
CA LEU A 123 -8.26 -9.77 -10.96
C LEU A 123 -8.37 -10.07 -9.46
N PHE A 124 -9.20 -11.06 -9.09
CA PHE A 124 -9.30 -11.55 -7.72
C PHE A 124 -7.95 -12.08 -7.22
N LEU A 125 -7.29 -12.95 -7.99
CA LEU A 125 -5.99 -13.50 -7.62
C LEU A 125 -4.95 -12.39 -7.41
N GLY A 126 -4.89 -11.40 -8.32
CA GLY A 126 -4.00 -10.24 -8.18
C GLY A 126 -4.28 -9.43 -6.92
N THR A 127 -5.56 -9.21 -6.61
CA THR A 127 -6.00 -8.47 -5.41
C THR A 127 -5.70 -9.27 -4.12
N ALA A 128 -5.89 -10.58 -4.14
CA ALA A 128 -5.58 -11.45 -3.01
C ALA A 128 -4.06 -11.49 -2.75
N VAL A 129 -3.25 -11.66 -3.79
CA VAL A 129 -1.77 -11.60 -3.68
C VAL A 129 -1.31 -10.24 -3.19
N TYR A 130 -1.94 -9.16 -3.66
CA TYR A 130 -1.69 -7.80 -3.16
C TYR A 130 -2.00 -7.66 -1.66
N ALA A 131 -3.11 -8.24 -1.18
CA ALA A 131 -3.51 -8.16 0.22
C ALA A 131 -2.56 -8.89 1.19
N PHE A 132 -1.80 -9.89 0.71
CA PHE A 132 -0.79 -10.63 1.48
C PHE A 132 0.64 -10.18 1.19
N GLU A 133 0.81 -8.94 0.76
CA GLU A 133 2.13 -8.38 0.59
C GLU A 133 2.89 -8.22 1.93
N GLY A 134 4.22 -8.16 1.85
CA GLY A 134 5.10 -7.96 2.99
C GLY A 134 6.46 -8.62 2.81
N ILE A 135 6.60 -9.54 1.84
CA ILE A 135 7.82 -10.34 1.65
C ILE A 135 9.08 -9.49 1.40
N GLY A 136 8.93 -8.34 0.74
CA GLY A 136 10.03 -7.40 0.49
C GLY A 136 10.57 -6.74 1.77
N LEU A 137 9.77 -6.69 2.83
CA LEU A 137 10.11 -6.07 4.11
C LEU A 137 10.58 -7.09 5.16
N ILE A 138 10.33 -8.40 4.98
CA ILE A 138 10.66 -9.42 5.99
C ILE A 138 12.15 -9.39 6.34
N LEU A 139 13.04 -9.37 5.35
CA LEU A 139 14.49 -9.41 5.60
C LEU A 139 15.04 -8.12 6.23
N PRO A 140 14.71 -6.90 5.73
CA PRO A 140 15.07 -5.67 6.43
C PRO A 140 14.48 -5.60 7.85
N LEU A 141 13.23 -6.01 8.03
CA LEU A 141 12.56 -6.01 9.33
C LEU A 141 13.26 -6.94 10.31
N GLN A 142 13.58 -8.17 9.88
CA GLN A 142 14.29 -9.15 10.72
C GLN A 142 15.62 -8.61 11.25
N LYS A 143 16.36 -7.85 10.43
CA LYS A 143 17.64 -7.26 10.83
C LYS A 143 17.51 -6.14 11.86
N GLU A 144 16.38 -5.45 11.88
CA GLU A 144 16.11 -4.33 12.80
C GLU A 144 15.37 -4.79 14.08
N MET A 145 14.97 -6.05 14.18
CA MET A 145 14.33 -6.61 15.37
C MET A 145 15.32 -6.84 16.51
N LYS A 146 14.87 -6.60 17.75
CA LYS A 146 15.65 -6.94 18.96
C LYS A 146 15.91 -8.45 19.10
N THR A 147 14.95 -9.26 18.66
CA THR A 147 14.98 -10.74 18.72
C THR A 147 14.65 -11.33 17.35
N PRO A 148 15.60 -11.38 16.40
CA PRO A 148 15.36 -11.82 15.02
C PRO A 148 14.83 -13.25 14.88
N GLU A 149 15.10 -14.13 15.86
CA GLU A 149 14.65 -15.52 15.86
C GLU A 149 13.13 -15.62 16.07
N SER A 150 12.54 -14.68 16.82
CA SER A 150 11.10 -14.65 17.10
C SER A 150 10.22 -14.33 15.89
N LEU A 151 10.83 -13.84 14.80
CA LEU A 151 10.11 -13.59 13.55
C LEU A 151 9.64 -14.90 12.90
N GLN A 152 10.44 -15.96 13.03
CA GLN A 152 10.22 -17.26 12.40
C GLN A 152 9.67 -18.29 13.41
N GLY A 153 9.20 -19.44 12.91
CA GLY A 153 8.63 -20.54 13.72
C GLY A 153 7.11 -20.63 13.62
N ASN A 154 6.53 -21.76 14.07
CA ASN A 154 5.09 -22.05 13.92
C ASN A 154 4.20 -21.00 14.60
N VAL A 155 4.63 -20.47 15.75
CA VAL A 155 3.99 -19.41 16.53
C VAL A 155 4.84 -18.12 16.47
N GLY A 156 5.63 -17.95 15.41
CA GLY A 156 6.43 -16.75 15.19
C GLY A 156 5.56 -15.55 14.81
N VAL A 157 6.12 -14.34 14.98
CA VAL A 157 5.40 -13.08 14.70
C VAL A 157 4.83 -13.06 13.28
N LEU A 158 5.56 -13.59 12.30
CA LEU A 158 5.11 -13.63 10.90
C LEU A 158 3.86 -14.48 10.71
N ASN A 159 3.83 -15.72 11.24
CA ASN A 159 2.70 -16.64 11.04
C ASN A 159 1.43 -16.14 11.72
N ILE A 160 1.55 -15.61 12.95
CA ILE A 160 0.42 -15.05 13.68
C ILE A 160 -0.14 -13.84 12.94
N SER A 161 0.74 -12.92 12.51
CA SER A 161 0.34 -11.70 11.81
C SER A 161 -0.35 -12.04 10.48
N MET A 162 0.21 -12.96 9.69
CA MET A 162 -0.39 -13.39 8.42
C MET A 162 -1.75 -14.05 8.62
N SER A 163 -1.91 -14.89 9.65
CA SER A 163 -3.19 -15.52 9.97
C SER A 163 -4.25 -14.49 10.38
N LEU A 164 -3.88 -13.52 11.22
CA LEU A 164 -4.77 -12.44 11.63
C LEU A 164 -5.22 -11.58 10.44
N VAL A 165 -4.27 -11.17 9.59
CA VAL A 165 -4.53 -10.39 8.37
C VAL A 165 -5.42 -11.18 7.41
N ALA A 166 -5.22 -12.50 7.28
CA ALA A 166 -6.07 -13.35 6.47
C ALA A 166 -7.53 -13.33 6.94
N CYS A 167 -7.76 -13.56 8.24
CA CYS A 167 -9.10 -13.55 8.81
C CYS A 167 -9.81 -12.21 8.61
N ILE A 168 -9.09 -11.10 8.82
CA ILE A 168 -9.62 -9.75 8.65
C ILE A 168 -9.97 -9.48 7.18
N ASN A 169 -9.07 -9.78 6.25
CA ASN A 169 -9.30 -9.57 4.82
C ASN A 169 -10.46 -10.43 4.30
N LEU A 170 -10.56 -11.69 4.74
CA LEU A 170 -11.67 -12.57 4.40
C LEU A 170 -13.00 -12.03 4.92
N ALA A 171 -13.05 -11.58 6.17
CA ALA A 171 -14.26 -11.02 6.75
C ALA A 171 -14.71 -9.74 6.02
N ILE A 172 -13.79 -8.81 5.75
CA ILE A 172 -14.13 -7.55 5.04
C ILE A 172 -14.53 -7.83 3.60
N GLY A 173 -13.79 -8.70 2.91
CA GLY A 173 -14.09 -9.08 1.54
C GLY A 173 -15.48 -9.73 1.44
N PHE A 174 -15.78 -10.66 2.35
CA PHE A 174 -17.06 -11.35 2.40
C PHE A 174 -18.22 -10.38 2.70
N PHE A 175 -18.19 -9.66 3.82
CA PHE A 175 -19.29 -8.77 4.19
C PHE A 175 -19.38 -7.53 3.29
N GLY A 176 -18.25 -7.06 2.76
CA GLY A 176 -18.18 -5.96 1.80
C GLY A 176 -18.90 -6.32 0.50
N TYR A 177 -18.64 -7.50 -0.02
CA TYR A 177 -19.32 -8.00 -1.20
C TYR A 177 -20.79 -8.35 -0.92
N LEU A 178 -21.10 -8.94 0.24
CA LEU A 178 -22.48 -9.23 0.62
C LEU A 178 -23.32 -7.95 0.73
N LYS A 179 -22.77 -6.86 1.27
CA LYS A 179 -23.50 -5.59 1.42
C LYS A 179 -23.65 -4.80 0.12
N TYR A 180 -22.60 -4.70 -0.69
CA TYR A 180 -22.58 -3.82 -1.87
C TYR A 180 -22.75 -4.56 -3.21
N GLY A 181 -22.58 -5.88 -3.23
CA GLY A 181 -22.62 -6.71 -4.44
C GLY A 181 -21.72 -6.16 -5.54
N ASP A 182 -22.24 -6.12 -6.76
CA ASP A 182 -21.53 -5.63 -7.95
C ASP A 182 -21.28 -4.11 -7.94
N ASN A 183 -21.85 -3.36 -6.97
CA ASN A 183 -21.64 -1.91 -6.83
C ASN A 183 -20.46 -1.54 -5.92
N VAL A 184 -19.68 -2.53 -5.47
CA VAL A 184 -18.46 -2.28 -4.70
C VAL A 184 -17.46 -1.47 -5.53
N LYS A 185 -16.90 -0.41 -4.93
CA LYS A 185 -15.91 0.46 -5.58
C LYS A 185 -14.50 -0.05 -5.33
N GLY A 186 -13.51 0.57 -5.96
CA GLY A 186 -12.10 0.20 -5.84
C GLY A 186 -11.53 0.21 -4.41
N SER A 187 -12.18 0.91 -3.47
CA SER A 187 -11.96 0.73 -2.05
C SER A 187 -13.26 0.78 -1.26
N ILE A 188 -13.32 0.00 -0.18
CA ILE A 188 -14.53 -0.10 0.65
C ILE A 188 -14.89 1.24 1.32
N THR A 189 -13.89 2.09 1.57
CA THR A 189 -14.08 3.42 2.16
C THR A 189 -14.88 4.36 1.25
N LEU A 190 -14.87 4.13 -0.07
CA LEU A 190 -15.62 4.93 -1.05
C LEU A 190 -17.10 4.50 -1.15
N ASN A 191 -17.45 3.33 -0.61
CA ASN A 191 -18.82 2.84 -0.52
C ASN A 191 -19.53 3.29 0.76
N LEU A 192 -18.78 3.83 1.74
CA LEU A 192 -19.35 4.26 3.01
C LEU A 192 -20.37 5.40 2.83
N PRO A 193 -21.48 5.39 3.59
CA PRO A 193 -22.53 6.40 3.46
C PRO A 193 -22.09 7.76 3.99
N ALA A 194 -22.88 8.78 3.66
CA ALA A 194 -22.62 10.18 3.93
C ALA A 194 -22.88 10.63 5.38
N GLU A 195 -22.49 9.82 6.36
CA GLU A 195 -22.69 10.13 7.78
C GLU A 195 -21.39 10.60 8.45
N PRO A 196 -21.44 11.49 9.45
CA PRO A 196 -20.26 12.04 10.10
C PRO A 196 -19.26 10.98 10.59
N LEU A 197 -19.77 9.87 11.15
CA LEU A 197 -18.95 8.76 11.62
C LEU A 197 -18.12 8.16 10.47
N TYR A 198 -18.75 7.87 9.33
CA TYR A 198 -18.07 7.24 8.20
C TYR A 198 -17.22 8.21 7.37
N GLN A 199 -17.58 9.49 7.35
CA GLN A 199 -16.71 10.53 6.81
C GLN A 199 -15.41 10.65 7.62
N SER A 200 -15.48 10.51 8.95
CA SER A 200 -14.28 10.44 9.79
C SER A 200 -13.39 9.25 9.41
N CYS A 201 -13.97 8.09 9.06
CA CYS A 201 -13.19 6.94 8.59
C CYS A 201 -12.38 7.22 7.34
N LYS A 202 -12.93 7.95 6.35
CA LYS A 202 -12.19 8.31 5.13
C LYS A 202 -10.91 9.09 5.47
N VAL A 203 -11.01 10.03 6.40
CA VAL A 203 -9.86 10.81 6.89
C VAL A 203 -8.90 9.94 7.69
N ILE A 204 -9.40 9.10 8.60
CA ILE A 204 -8.58 8.17 9.41
C ILE A 204 -7.76 7.25 8.51
N PHE A 205 -8.38 6.63 7.50
CA PHE A 205 -7.68 5.76 6.54
C PHE A 205 -6.71 6.53 5.65
N ALA A 206 -7.08 7.74 5.19
CA ALA A 206 -6.17 8.59 4.43
C ALA A 206 -4.92 8.94 5.25
N CYS A 207 -5.09 9.33 6.51
CA CYS A 207 -3.97 9.61 7.43
C CYS A 207 -3.13 8.35 7.70
N ALA A 208 -3.75 7.20 7.96
CA ALA A 208 -3.05 5.94 8.19
C ALA A 208 -2.20 5.54 6.98
N ILE A 209 -2.77 5.55 5.77
CA ILE A 209 -2.07 5.19 4.54
C ILE A 209 -0.98 6.21 4.21
N PHE A 210 -1.23 7.51 4.43
CA PHE A 210 -0.22 8.55 4.28
C PHE A 210 0.99 8.31 5.19
N LEU A 211 0.78 8.00 6.47
CA LEU A 211 1.86 7.71 7.41
C LEU A 211 2.61 6.41 7.10
N SER A 212 1.90 5.38 6.62
CA SER A 212 2.49 4.09 6.23
C SER A 212 3.21 4.14 4.88
N TYR A 213 3.00 5.17 4.06
CA TYR A 213 3.64 5.34 2.74
C TYR A 213 5.16 5.20 2.79
N SER A 214 5.80 5.79 3.80
CA SER A 214 7.26 5.81 3.89
C SER A 214 7.88 4.42 4.05
N ILE A 215 7.16 3.47 4.66
CA ILE A 215 7.61 2.07 4.77
C ILE A 215 7.54 1.39 3.40
N GLN A 216 6.47 1.60 2.65
CA GLN A 216 6.31 1.00 1.32
C GLN A 216 7.32 1.61 0.34
N PHE A 217 7.60 2.91 0.48
CA PHE A 217 8.63 3.59 -0.29
C PHE A 217 10.07 3.18 0.10
N TYR A 218 10.29 2.65 1.30
CA TYR A 218 11.61 2.21 1.75
C TYR A 218 12.14 1.03 0.92
N VAL A 219 11.29 0.06 0.57
CA VAL A 219 11.68 -1.14 -0.20
C VAL A 219 12.28 -0.78 -1.57
N PRO A 220 11.60 -0.04 -2.47
CA PRO A 220 12.15 0.24 -3.78
C PRO A 220 13.42 1.09 -3.70
N VAL A 221 13.54 1.97 -2.70
CA VAL A 221 14.78 2.73 -2.48
C VAL A 221 15.93 1.82 -2.05
N THR A 222 15.71 0.87 -1.13
CA THR A 222 16.77 -0.06 -0.72
C THR A 222 17.24 -0.98 -1.83
N ILE A 223 16.38 -1.27 -2.82
CA ILE A 223 16.75 -2.06 -4.00
C ILE A 223 17.47 -1.18 -5.05
N LEU A 224 16.97 0.02 -5.35
CA LEU A 224 17.51 0.88 -6.42
C LEU A 224 18.75 1.66 -6.01
N TRP A 225 18.80 2.17 -4.78
CA TRP A 225 19.85 3.09 -4.34
C TRP A 225 21.27 2.49 -4.44
N PRO A 226 21.53 1.23 -4.01
CA PRO A 226 22.84 0.62 -4.17
C PRO A 226 23.27 0.51 -5.64
N TRP A 227 22.32 0.26 -6.55
CA TRP A 227 22.59 0.23 -7.99
C TRP A 227 22.98 1.61 -8.53
N VAL A 228 22.30 2.68 -8.08
CA VAL A 228 22.64 4.07 -8.43
C VAL A 228 24.04 4.42 -7.91
N CYS A 229 24.35 4.10 -6.65
CA CYS A 229 25.66 4.35 -6.06
C CYS A 229 26.78 3.66 -6.85
N LYS A 230 26.59 2.39 -7.23
CA LYS A 230 27.56 1.64 -8.03
C LYS A 230 27.74 2.22 -9.44
N LYS A 231 26.64 2.63 -10.09
CA LYS A 231 26.68 3.17 -11.46
C LYS A 231 27.39 4.53 -11.53
N PHE A 232 27.24 5.37 -10.52
CA PHE A 232 27.81 6.72 -10.47
C PHE A 232 29.06 6.82 -9.57
N ASN A 233 29.62 5.70 -9.10
CA ASN A 233 30.77 5.65 -8.18
C ASN A 233 30.63 6.60 -6.98
N LEU A 234 29.43 6.65 -6.39
CA LEU A 234 29.14 7.51 -5.24
C LEU A 234 29.74 6.89 -3.97
N LYS A 235 30.51 7.68 -3.22
CA LYS A 235 31.03 7.25 -1.91
C LYS A 235 29.95 7.40 -0.84
N GLU A 236 29.65 6.32 -0.12
CA GLU A 236 28.76 6.35 1.04
C GLU A 236 29.31 7.32 2.10
N GLY A 237 28.41 8.04 2.78
CA GLY A 237 28.77 9.01 3.83
C GLY A 237 29.19 10.41 3.34
N ALA A 238 29.46 10.61 2.04
CA ALA A 238 29.74 11.96 1.53
C ALA A 238 28.46 12.82 1.51
N LYS A 239 28.56 14.11 1.91
CA LYS A 239 27.43 15.06 1.87
C LYS A 239 26.76 15.09 0.49
N LYS A 240 27.57 15.09 -0.58
CA LYS A 240 27.10 15.04 -1.97
C LYS A 240 26.23 13.81 -2.25
N THR A 241 26.61 12.64 -1.75
CA THR A 241 25.86 11.39 -1.92
C THR A 241 24.52 11.44 -1.20
N ASN A 242 24.48 12.00 0.02
CA ASN A 242 23.22 12.19 0.75
C ASN A 242 22.26 13.16 0.03
N THR A 243 22.79 14.26 -0.54
CA THR A 243 22.00 15.20 -1.33
C THR A 243 21.43 14.53 -2.58
N ILE A 244 22.25 13.75 -3.30
CA ILE A 244 21.80 12.98 -4.47
C ILE A 244 20.71 11.97 -4.07
N GLU A 245 20.80 11.35 -2.90
CA GLU A 245 19.78 10.43 -2.41
C GLU A 245 18.43 11.13 -2.21
N TYR A 246 18.41 12.33 -1.64
CA TYR A 246 17.15 13.08 -1.47
C TYR A 246 16.53 13.46 -2.81
N PHE A 247 17.32 13.90 -3.78
CA PHE A 247 16.83 14.17 -5.14
C PHE A 247 16.33 12.90 -5.83
N PHE A 248 17.02 11.78 -5.65
CA PHE A 248 16.60 10.48 -6.17
C PHE A 248 15.26 10.05 -5.58
N ARG A 249 15.09 10.16 -4.26
CA ARG A 249 13.84 9.85 -3.56
C ARG A 249 12.69 10.75 -4.04
N ALA A 250 12.91 12.06 -4.10
CA ALA A 250 11.91 13.00 -4.63
C ALA A 250 11.53 12.67 -6.08
N GLY A 251 12.51 12.34 -6.93
CA GLY A 251 12.30 11.92 -8.30
C GLY A 251 11.46 10.65 -8.42
N LEU A 252 11.69 9.66 -7.55
CA LEU A 252 10.88 8.44 -7.51
C LEU A 252 9.42 8.71 -7.09
N VAL A 253 9.18 9.60 -6.13
CA VAL A 253 7.81 10.00 -5.72
C VAL A 253 7.09 10.71 -6.88
N ILE A 254 7.78 11.59 -7.59
CA ILE A 254 7.21 12.27 -8.77
C ILE A 254 6.93 11.25 -9.88
N PHE A 255 7.84 10.29 -10.10
CA PHE A 255 7.68 9.25 -11.10
C PHE A 255 6.46 8.36 -10.82
N THR A 256 6.29 7.89 -9.57
CA THR A 256 5.14 7.07 -9.17
C THR A 256 3.83 7.85 -9.33
N SER A 257 3.84 9.12 -8.94
CA SER A 257 2.67 10.00 -9.09
C SER A 257 2.31 10.29 -10.56
N LYS A 258 3.30 10.40 -11.45
CA LYS A 258 3.10 10.61 -12.90
C LYS A 258 2.57 9.38 -13.63
N PHE A 259 2.96 8.17 -13.20
CA PHE A 259 2.56 6.92 -13.87
C PHE A 259 1.03 6.79 -13.96
N LYS A 260 0.32 7.32 -12.96
CA LYS A 260 -1.15 7.39 -12.97
C LYS A 260 -1.71 8.55 -13.80
N PHE A 261 -1.03 9.70 -13.81
CA PHE A 261 -1.42 10.83 -14.68
C PHE A 261 -1.50 10.39 -16.15
N THR A 262 -0.55 9.56 -16.61
CA THR A 262 -0.56 9.01 -17.98
C THR A 262 -1.65 7.96 -18.18
N MET A 263 -1.87 7.05 -17.23
CA MET A 263 -2.84 5.96 -17.36
C MET A 263 -4.29 6.46 -17.43
N ILE A 264 -4.64 7.52 -16.68
CA ILE A 264 -5.98 8.13 -16.67
C ILE A 264 -6.24 8.97 -17.94
N ILE A 265 -5.22 9.57 -18.55
CA ILE A 265 -5.40 10.32 -19.82
C ILE A 265 -5.76 9.38 -20.97
N THR A 266 -5.34 8.12 -20.91
CA THR A 266 -5.74 7.08 -21.88
C THR A 266 -7.16 6.53 -21.68
N ASP A 267 -7.81 6.81 -20.56
CA ASP A 267 -9.20 6.43 -20.28
C ASP A 267 -10.21 7.58 -20.57
N PHE A 268 -9.80 8.59 -21.35
CA PHE A 268 -10.65 9.64 -21.92
C PHE A 268 -10.57 9.69 -23.44
#